data_AF-A0A0Q5JBL6-F1
#
_entry.id   AF-A0A0Q5JBL6-F1
#
_cell.length_a   1.000
_cell.length_b   1.000
_cell.length_c   1.000
_cell.angle_alpha   90.00
_cell.angle_beta   90.00
_cell.angle_gamma   90.00
#
_symmetry.space_group_name_H-M   'P 1'
#
loop_
_entity.id
_entity.type
_entity.pdbx_description
1 polymer ?
#
loop_
_entity_poly.entity_id
_entity_poly.type
_entity_poly.pdbx_seq_one_letter_code
_entity_poly.pdbx_strand_id
1 'polypeptide(L)'
;MNQLIAYEALVLGPVSPDWTIAEVLAWIGADDARCHDERLVGILDAVRRALDPGAAPVTGRVVGLVRAVAMQVAAQPAWGEWRVGEVVGVPSAEALASAAFATV
;
A
#
# COMPACT_ATOMS: atom_id res chain seq x y z
N MET A 1 -15.95 21.42 -9.14
CA MET A 1 -15.95 19.96 -9.34
C MET A 1 -14.49 19.53 -9.48
N ASN A 2 -13.75 19.37 -8.37
CA ASN A 2 -12.30 19.05 -8.39
C ASN A 2 -11.70 18.67 -7.02
N GLN A 3 -12.52 18.20 -6.07
CA GLN A 3 -12.03 17.82 -4.73
C GLN A 3 -11.72 16.31 -4.63
N LEU A 4 -12.51 15.45 -5.28
CA LEU A 4 -12.34 13.99 -5.20
C LEU A 4 -10.99 13.49 -5.74
N ILE A 5 -10.53 14.02 -6.89
CA ILE A 5 -9.25 13.65 -7.50
C ILE A 5 -8.06 14.05 -6.61
N ALA A 6 -8.17 15.17 -5.89
CA ALA A 6 -7.13 15.64 -4.98
C ALA A 6 -7.05 14.77 -3.72
N TYR A 7 -8.18 14.28 -3.20
CA TYR A 7 -8.21 13.37 -2.05
C TYR A 7 -7.65 11.98 -2.41
N GLU A 8 -7.95 11.43 -3.59
CA GLU A 8 -7.34 10.18 -4.05
C GLU A 8 -5.82 10.31 -4.23
N ALA A 9 -5.35 11.41 -4.82
CA ALA A 9 -3.92 11.69 -4.97
C ALA A 9 -3.19 11.90 -3.62
N LEU A 10 -3.86 12.45 -2.61
CA LEU A 10 -3.32 12.61 -1.26
C LEU A 10 -3.21 11.27 -0.51
N VAL A 11 -4.09 10.32 -0.79
CA VAL A 11 -4.08 8.98 -0.16
C VAL A 11 -3.09 8.04 -0.83
N LEU A 12 -2.90 8.15 -2.15
CA LEU A 12 -1.98 7.30 -2.93
C LEU A 12 -0.54 7.86 -3.05
N GLY A 13 -0.35 9.14 -2.70
CA GLY A 13 0.96 9.79 -2.75
C GLY A 13 1.50 9.90 -4.19
N PRO A 14 2.82 9.77 -4.42
CA PRO A 14 3.41 9.83 -5.77
C PRO A 14 3.16 8.56 -6.60
N VAL A 15 2.41 7.59 -6.07
CA VAL A 15 2.17 6.28 -6.71
C VAL A 15 0.82 6.30 -7.43
N SER A 16 0.81 5.78 -8.66
CA SER A 16 -0.43 5.62 -9.42
C SER A 16 -1.21 4.36 -8.97
N PRO A 17 -2.54 4.42 -8.84
CA PRO A 17 -3.34 3.25 -8.44
C PRO A 17 -3.34 2.14 -9.49
N ASP A 18 -3.10 2.48 -10.77
CA ASP A 18 -3.02 1.51 -11.87
C ASP A 18 -1.70 0.73 -11.90
N TRP A 19 -0.70 1.19 -11.14
CA TRP A 19 0.57 0.48 -11.06
C TRP A 19 0.42 -0.80 -10.27
N THR A 20 1.13 -1.82 -10.73
CA THR A 20 1.30 -3.07 -9.98
C THR A 20 2.26 -2.89 -8.82
N ILE A 21 2.16 -3.74 -7.80
CA ILE A 21 3.09 -3.73 -6.66
C ILE A 21 4.54 -3.91 -7.14
N ALA A 22 4.78 -4.74 -8.16
CA ALA A 22 6.10 -4.93 -8.75
C ALA A 22 6.65 -3.64 -9.41
N GLU A 23 5.82 -2.91 -10.16
CA GLU A 23 6.21 -1.63 -10.77
C GLU A 23 6.53 -0.57 -9.73
N VAL A 24 5.77 -0.52 -8.63
CA VAL A 24 6.07 0.37 -7.49
C VAL A 24 7.43 0.03 -6.90
N LEU A 25 7.69 -1.23 -6.59
CA LEU A 25 8.98 -1.65 -6.03
C LEU A 25 10.15 -1.37 -6.98
N ALA A 26 9.97 -1.57 -8.28
CA ALA A 26 10.97 -1.26 -9.29
C ALA A 26 11.24 0.26 -9.37
N TRP A 27 10.17 1.07 -9.36
CA TRP A 27 10.28 2.53 -9.37
C TRP A 27 10.97 3.07 -8.11
N ILE A 28 10.68 2.51 -6.93
CA ILE A 28 11.37 2.87 -5.68
C ILE A 28 12.84 2.44 -5.76
N GLY A 29 13.12 1.20 -6.15
CA GLY A 29 14.48 0.65 -6.21
C GLY A 29 15.38 1.31 -7.25
N ALA A 30 14.81 2.02 -8.23
CA ALA A 30 15.56 2.77 -9.23
C ALA A 30 16.20 4.06 -8.69
N ASP A 31 15.80 4.54 -7.51
CA ASP A 31 16.29 5.79 -6.92
C ASP A 31 16.33 5.69 -5.38
N ASP A 32 17.54 5.68 -4.82
CA ASP A 32 17.75 5.54 -3.37
C ASP A 32 17.06 6.64 -2.56
N ALA A 33 16.87 7.84 -3.14
CA ALA A 33 16.12 8.90 -2.46
C ALA A 33 14.66 8.48 -2.16
N ARG A 34 14.06 7.64 -3.02
CA ARG A 34 12.69 7.13 -2.84
C ARG A 34 12.60 6.09 -1.75
N CYS A 35 13.67 5.33 -1.50
CA CYS A 35 13.77 4.44 -0.35
C CYS A 35 13.71 5.19 1.00
N HIS A 36 13.87 6.52 0.97
CA HIS A 36 13.81 7.41 2.13
C HIS A 36 12.62 8.39 2.09
N ASP A 37 11.76 8.36 1.06
CA ASP A 37 10.63 9.28 0.92
C ASP A 37 9.49 8.89 1.86
N GLU A 38 9.34 9.65 2.96
CA GLU A 38 8.34 9.40 4.00
C GLU A 38 6.89 9.44 3.48
N ARG A 39 6.63 10.08 2.33
CA ARG A 39 5.30 10.07 1.69
C ARG A 39 4.86 8.67 1.29
N LEU A 40 5.80 7.73 1.10
CA LEU A 40 5.50 6.35 0.73
C LEU A 40 5.12 5.46 1.92
N VAL A 41 5.31 5.92 3.17
CA VAL A 41 5.03 5.11 4.36
C VAL A 41 3.57 4.65 4.38
N GLY A 42 2.63 5.56 4.15
CA GLY A 42 1.20 5.25 4.19
C GLY A 42 0.80 4.18 3.18
N ILE A 43 1.24 4.33 1.93
CA ILE A 43 0.86 3.41 0.85
C ILE A 43 1.54 2.04 1.00
N LEU A 44 2.82 2.00 1.38
CA LEU A 44 3.55 0.74 1.57
C LEU A 44 3.01 -0.04 2.77
N ASP A 45 2.64 0.65 3.85
CA ASP A 45 2.03 0.00 5.01
C ASP A 45 0.63 -0.53 4.70
N ALA A 46 -0.18 0.22 3.94
CA ALA A 46 -1.50 -0.25 3.49
C ALA A 46 -1.39 -1.50 2.60
N VAL A 47 -0.51 -1.47 1.60
CA VAL A 47 -0.22 -2.64 0.74
C VAL A 47 0.21 -3.83 1.59
N ARG A 48 1.15 -3.62 2.52
CA ARG A 48 1.65 -4.68 3.39
C ARG A 48 0.55 -5.33 4.23
N ARG A 49 -0.35 -4.54 4.84
CA ARG A 49 -1.48 -5.06 5.63
C ARG A 49 -2.50 -5.80 4.77
N ALA A 50 -2.68 -5.37 3.53
CA ALA A 50 -3.58 -6.05 2.61
C ALA A 50 -3.01 -7.41 2.14
N LEU A 51 -1.69 -7.50 1.93
CA LEU A 51 -1.01 -8.76 1.60
C LEU A 51 -0.92 -9.70 2.80
N ASP A 52 -0.75 -9.16 4.01
CA ASP A 52 -0.68 -9.93 5.25
C ASP A 52 -1.31 -9.14 6.41
N PRO A 53 -2.60 -9.38 6.71
CA PRO A 53 -3.31 -8.70 7.79
C PRO A 53 -2.75 -9.02 9.18
N GLY A 54 -2.01 -10.13 9.32
CA GLY A 54 -1.37 -10.55 10.58
C GLY A 54 0.06 -10.02 10.75
N ALA A 55 0.58 -9.26 9.77
CA ALA A 55 1.94 -8.79 9.80
C ALA A 55 2.17 -7.84 10.99
N ALA A 56 3.19 -8.15 11.81
CA ALA A 56 3.57 -7.28 12.91
C ALA A 56 3.87 -5.85 12.41
N PRO A 57 3.53 -4.77 13.14
CA PRO A 57 3.84 -3.41 12.70
C PRO A 57 5.34 -3.26 12.43
N VAL A 58 5.72 -2.76 11.26
CA VAL A 58 7.13 -2.41 11.01
C VAL A 58 7.34 -1.03 11.59
N THR A 59 7.91 -0.98 12.78
CA THR A 59 8.44 0.25 13.36
C THR A 59 9.75 0.58 12.64
N GLY A 60 9.68 1.27 11.51
CA GLY A 60 10.86 1.54 10.70
C GLY A 60 10.66 2.54 9.57
N ARG A 61 11.78 3.08 9.08
CA ARG A 61 11.84 3.96 7.89
C ARG A 61 11.35 3.21 6.65
N VAL A 62 10.95 3.97 5.62
CA VAL A 62 10.45 3.52 4.30
C VAL A 62 11.18 2.29 3.75
N VAL A 63 12.52 2.27 3.81
CA VAL A 63 13.38 1.11 3.46
C VAL A 63 12.90 -0.21 4.04
N GLY A 64 12.53 -0.23 5.33
CA GLY A 64 12.07 -1.44 6.03
C GLY A 64 10.74 -1.95 5.47
N LEU A 65 9.82 -1.04 5.13
CA LEU A 65 8.55 -1.37 4.49
C LEU A 65 8.75 -1.87 3.06
N VAL A 66 9.59 -1.20 2.26
CA VAL A 66 9.95 -1.65 0.90
C VAL A 66 10.51 -3.06 0.94
N ARG A 67 11.44 -3.34 1.86
CA ARG A 67 12.04 -4.67 2.00
C ARG A 67 11.02 -5.71 2.43
N ALA A 68 10.11 -5.39 3.34
CA ALA A 68 9.07 -6.31 3.79
C ALA A 68 8.13 -6.67 2.64
N VAL A 69 7.65 -5.68 1.88
CA VAL A 69 6.78 -5.89 0.72
C VAL A 69 7.49 -6.69 -0.37
N ALA A 70 8.76 -6.37 -0.66
CA ALA A 70 9.56 -7.12 -1.63
C ALA A 70 9.76 -8.59 -1.21
N MET A 71 9.96 -8.87 0.08
CA MET A 71 10.04 -10.25 0.59
C MET A 71 8.71 -11.00 0.47
N GLN A 72 7.58 -10.32 0.71
CA GLN A 72 6.24 -10.89 0.53
C GLN A 72 5.97 -11.24 -0.94
N VAL A 73 6.27 -10.32 -1.86
CA VAL A 73 6.15 -10.58 -3.31
C VAL A 73 7.13 -11.67 -3.76
N ALA A 74 8.34 -11.73 -3.23
CA ALA A 74 9.28 -12.82 -3.55
C ALA A 74 8.77 -14.19 -3.07
N ALA A 75 8.07 -14.24 -1.92
CA ALA A 75 7.45 -15.46 -1.41
C ALA A 75 6.19 -15.86 -2.20
N GLN A 76 5.43 -14.88 -2.69
CA GLN A 76 4.23 -15.08 -3.50
C GLN A 76 4.23 -14.13 -4.71
N PRO A 77 4.88 -14.54 -5.83
CA PRO A 77 5.10 -13.67 -6.99
C PRO A 77 3.82 -13.10 -7.62
N ALA A 78 2.70 -13.82 -7.54
CA ALA A 78 1.41 -13.37 -8.04
C ALA A 78 0.92 -12.07 -7.39
N TRP A 79 1.34 -11.77 -6.16
CA TRP A 79 1.02 -10.49 -5.50
C TRP A 79 1.71 -9.31 -6.17
N GLY A 80 2.82 -9.54 -6.86
CA GLY A 80 3.51 -8.49 -7.62
C GLY A 80 2.67 -7.94 -8.76
N GLU A 81 1.71 -8.72 -9.29
CA GLU A 81 0.84 -8.35 -10.42
C GLU A 81 -0.41 -7.57 -9.97
N TRP A 82 -0.71 -7.55 -8.67
CA TRP A 82 -1.88 -6.86 -8.15
C TRP A 82 -1.70 -5.35 -8.25
N ARG A 83 -2.79 -4.66 -8.60
CA ARG A 83 -2.78 -3.19 -8.71
C ARG A 83 -2.89 -2.56 -7.34
N VAL A 84 -2.14 -1.48 -7.12
CA VAL A 84 -2.15 -0.73 -5.86
C VAL A 84 -3.57 -0.27 -5.50
N GLY A 85 -4.32 0.22 -6.48
CA GLY A 85 -5.71 0.65 -6.28
C GLY A 85 -6.65 -0.48 -5.88
N GLU A 86 -6.42 -1.71 -6.36
CA GLU A 86 -7.22 -2.88 -5.98
C GLU A 86 -6.87 -3.39 -4.59
N VAL A 87 -5.60 -3.25 -4.18
CA VAL A 87 -5.12 -3.70 -2.87
C VAL A 87 -5.51 -2.73 -1.75
N VAL A 88 -5.43 -1.43 -2.03
CA VAL A 88 -5.64 -0.35 -1.05
C VAL A 88 -7.06 0.21 -1.09
N GLY A 89 -7.73 0.10 -2.24
CA GLY A 89 -9.12 0.52 -2.47
C GLY A 89 -10.17 -0.49 -2.06
N VAL A 90 -9.81 -1.59 -1.40
CA VAL A 90 -10.77 -2.33 -0.59
C VAL A 90 -10.84 -1.61 0.75
N PRO A 91 -11.83 -0.75 1.05
CA PRO A 91 -12.23 -0.61 2.43
C PRO A 91 -12.57 -2.03 2.83
N SER A 92 -11.74 -2.67 3.67
CA SER A 92 -11.97 -4.04 4.11
C SER A 92 -13.47 -4.16 4.35
N ALA A 93 -14.16 -4.95 3.52
CA ALA A 93 -15.62 -5.03 3.63
C ALA A 93 -16.00 -5.49 5.04
N GLU A 94 -15.05 -6.14 5.73
CA GLU A 94 -15.03 -6.46 7.15
C GLU A 94 -14.99 -5.24 8.09
N ALA A 95 -14.25 -4.18 7.77
CA ALA A 95 -14.23 -2.92 8.54
C ALA A 95 -15.54 -2.12 8.37
N LEU A 96 -16.11 -2.09 7.15
CA LEU A 96 -17.42 -1.46 6.92
C LEU A 96 -18.57 -2.31 7.48
N ALA A 97 -18.47 -3.64 7.44
CA ALA A 97 -19.43 -4.54 8.07
C ALA A 97 -19.36 -4.48 9.60
N SER A 98 -18.15 -4.47 10.18
CA SER A 98 -17.96 -4.35 11.64
C SER A 98 -18.47 -3.02 12.20
N ALA A 99 -18.29 -1.91 11.45
CA ALA A 99 -18.87 -0.62 11.81
C ALA A 99 -20.40 -0.59 11.72
N ALA A 100 -21.00 -1.34 10.78
CA ALA A 100 -22.45 -1.41 10.61
C ALA A 100 -23.15 -2.23 11.72
N PHE A 101 -22.47 -3.20 12.33
CA PHE A 101 -23.02 -4.01 13.43
C PHE A 101 -22.91 -3.37 14.82
N ALA A 102 -22.13 -2.29 14.98
CA ALA A 102 -21.86 -1.68 16.30
C ALA A 102 -22.84 -0.55 16.71
N THR A 103 -23.97 -0.38 16.01
CA THR A 103 -24.96 0.69 16.29
C THR A 103 -26.32 0.14 16.80
N VAL A 104 -26.33 -0.91 17.62
CA VAL A 104 -27.57 -1.38 18.29
C VAL A 104 -27.39 -1.36 19.80
#